data_AF-A0A955CEP0-F1
#
_entry.id   AF-A0A955CEP0-F1
#
_cell.length_a   1.000
_cell.length_b   1.000
_cell.length_c   1.000
_cell.angle_alpha   90.00
_cell.angle_beta   90.00
_cell.angle_gamma   90.00
#
_symmetry.space_group_name_H-M   'P 1'
#
loop_
_entity.id
_entity.type
_entity.pdbx_description
1 polymer ?
#
loop_
_entity_poly.entity_id
_entity_poly.type
_entity_poly.pdbx_seq_one_letter_code
_entity_poly.pdbx_strand_id
1 'polypeptide(L)'
;MARSIRIAGRSAVQPWCAAWWPAAACLALCGCVGPFLQGTATTAESQKPVAPDVQLVGSVAHPYGMTYTKIENVALVSGLPGTGEDPPPSPQRAAMLSEMHRREIENPNAVLASPATALVMVRGFLRPGIRAGERFDVEVRTPSRSDAKSLRGGYLLETRLTETAILGEQLRKGHVLALAQGAILVDPSADPDEDRALATRGLVLSGGVATKDRELGLILDHENRSYRLSQSIAQAINLRFSLYVDGRKSGVANPKTPEFIELALHPRYQDNVSRYMRVVRSIAVQESTLRRQARLTLLREQLLDPVTASAAALRLEAIGDDDAVAVLEEGAIAGDGEVRFYSAEALAYLDRTSAVDPLAKAAIDEPAYRINALAAMSAMKDGAAYHALRDMLPLASAETRYGAFRALWTMDATDPLVRGVLLGGKFRYHQLDVDGDPLIHATS
;
A
#
# COMPACT_ATOMS: atom_id res chain seq x y z
N MET A 1 -14.77 11.45 49.54
CA MET A 1 -13.73 11.51 50.58
C MET A 1 -12.39 11.70 49.89
N ALA A 2 -12.00 12.96 49.68
CA ALA A 2 -10.79 13.36 48.97
C ALA A 2 -9.88 14.11 49.95
N ARG A 3 -8.59 13.76 49.97
CA ARG A 3 -7.56 14.44 50.77
C ARG A 3 -7.08 15.69 50.03
N SER A 4 -7.20 16.81 50.74
CA SER A 4 -6.67 18.13 50.42
C SER A 4 -5.24 18.25 50.94
N ILE A 5 -4.32 18.71 50.11
CA ILE A 5 -3.08 19.39 50.53
C ILE A 5 -2.92 20.64 49.67
N ARG A 6 -2.93 21.81 50.31
CA ARG A 6 -2.57 23.12 49.76
C ARG A 6 -1.09 23.40 50.04
N ILE A 7 -0.39 24.00 49.09
CA ILE A 7 0.72 24.94 49.36
C ILE A 7 0.64 26.11 48.34
N ALA A 8 0.59 27.34 48.87
CA ALA A 8 0.72 28.63 48.19
C ALA A 8 2.21 28.91 47.86
N GLY A 9 2.67 29.81 46.99
CA GLY A 9 2.14 30.90 46.18
C GLY A 9 3.32 31.78 45.72
N ARG A 10 3.06 32.74 44.81
CA ARG A 10 3.95 33.81 44.25
C ARG A 10 5.02 33.35 43.25
N SER A 11 5.32 34.05 42.14
CA SER A 11 5.01 35.41 41.68
C SER A 11 5.06 35.49 40.14
N ALA A 12 4.18 36.32 39.58
CA ALA A 12 4.09 36.67 38.18
C ALA A 12 5.04 37.82 37.80
N VAL A 13 5.56 37.81 36.57
CA VAL A 13 5.83 39.02 35.76
C VAL A 13 5.60 38.67 34.28
N GLN A 14 4.64 39.35 33.64
CA GLN A 14 4.38 39.34 32.20
C GLN A 14 5.27 40.39 31.49
N PRO A 15 5.60 40.21 30.19
CA PRO A 15 6.12 41.29 29.35
C PRO A 15 4.98 41.92 28.52
N TRP A 16 4.92 43.26 28.48
CA TRP A 16 4.02 44.05 27.64
C TRP A 16 4.78 45.13 26.88
N CYS A 17 4.23 45.47 25.72
CA CYS A 17 4.42 46.67 24.86
C CYS A 17 5.55 46.60 23.82
N ALA A 18 5.21 46.41 22.53
CA ALA A 18 4.69 47.39 21.55
C ALA A 18 5.86 47.99 20.74
N ALA A 19 6.07 47.55 19.49
CA ALA A 19 5.57 48.19 18.26
C ALA A 19 5.91 49.69 18.18
N TRP A 20 6.61 50.09 17.11
CA TRP A 20 6.38 51.28 16.28
C TRP A 20 7.38 51.31 15.10
N TRP A 21 6.85 51.42 13.88
CA TRP A 21 7.52 51.91 12.67
C TRP A 21 7.19 53.42 12.56
N PRO A 22 7.99 54.29 11.90
CA PRO A 22 7.95 54.34 10.44
C PRO A 22 9.26 54.80 9.73
N ALA A 23 9.14 54.86 8.40
CA ALA A 23 10.09 55.17 7.34
C ALA A 23 10.87 56.50 7.40
N ALA A 24 12.05 56.50 6.75
CA ALA A 24 12.60 57.66 6.04
C ALA A 24 13.50 57.19 4.88
N ALA A 25 13.37 57.87 3.74
CA ALA A 25 13.95 57.54 2.45
C ALA A 25 15.08 58.51 2.05
N CYS A 26 15.89 58.08 1.07
CA CYS A 26 16.62 58.87 0.07
C CYS A 26 17.83 59.74 0.50
N LEU A 27 19.04 59.41 0.02
CA LEU A 27 19.65 59.90 -1.25
C LEU A 27 21.19 59.82 -1.21
N ALA A 28 21.76 59.59 -2.39
CA ALA A 28 23.16 59.33 -2.71
C ALA A 28 24.09 60.54 -2.58
N LEU A 29 25.41 60.29 -2.55
CA LEU A 29 26.44 60.98 -3.36
C LEU A 29 27.84 60.33 -3.23
N CYS A 30 28.35 59.88 -4.39
CA CYS A 30 29.72 59.99 -4.94
C CYS A 30 30.98 59.52 -4.18
N GLY A 31 31.78 58.72 -4.91
CA GLY A 31 33.23 58.60 -4.73
C GLY A 31 33.89 57.58 -5.68
N CYS A 32 34.27 57.99 -6.89
CA CYS A 32 35.01 57.20 -7.90
C CYS A 32 36.52 57.45 -7.83
N VAL A 33 37.38 56.41 -7.89
CA VAL A 33 38.72 56.31 -8.56
C VAL A 33 39.06 54.80 -8.55
N GLY A 34 39.25 54.03 -9.61
CA GLY A 34 40.16 54.08 -10.77
C GLY A 34 40.80 52.67 -10.97
N PRO A 35 41.31 52.30 -12.16
CA PRO A 35 41.03 50.98 -12.77
C PRO A 35 42.23 50.02 -12.81
N PHE A 36 42.02 48.71 -12.59
CA PHE A 36 42.99 47.67 -12.98
C PHE A 36 42.31 46.32 -13.31
N LEU A 37 42.67 45.79 -14.48
CA LEU A 37 42.60 44.39 -14.93
C LEU A 37 41.20 43.78 -15.19
N GLN A 38 40.73 43.94 -16.43
CA GLN A 38 39.83 42.98 -17.07
C GLN A 38 40.56 41.65 -17.28
N GLY A 39 40.48 40.77 -16.29
CA GLY A 39 40.48 39.34 -16.55
C GLY A 39 39.05 38.95 -16.90
N THR A 40 38.81 38.45 -18.11
CA THR A 40 37.55 37.79 -18.46
C THR A 40 37.42 36.55 -17.59
N ALA A 41 36.79 36.69 -16.42
CA ALA A 41 36.23 35.56 -15.71
C ALA A 41 35.08 35.06 -16.60
N THR A 42 35.37 34.06 -17.43
CA THR A 42 34.32 33.17 -17.91
C THR A 42 33.74 32.55 -16.65
N THR A 43 32.63 33.11 -16.17
CA THR A 43 31.69 32.39 -15.33
C THR A 43 31.35 31.13 -16.10
N ALA A 44 31.99 30.02 -15.73
CA ALA A 44 31.54 28.71 -16.10
C ALA A 44 30.14 28.59 -15.50
N GLU A 45 29.13 28.92 -16.32
CA GLU A 45 27.78 28.45 -16.06
C GLU A 45 27.91 26.94 -15.89
N SER A 46 27.66 26.47 -14.68
CA SER A 46 27.54 25.06 -14.39
C SER A 46 26.50 24.49 -15.34
N GLN A 47 26.96 23.90 -16.44
CA GLN A 47 26.12 23.16 -17.37
C GLN A 47 25.51 22.04 -16.55
N LYS A 48 24.24 22.21 -16.15
CA LYS A 48 23.45 21.10 -15.63
C LYS A 48 23.58 19.97 -16.66
N PRO A 49 23.97 18.75 -16.25
CA PRO A 49 24.17 17.68 -17.20
C PRO A 49 22.88 17.51 -17.98
N VAL A 50 22.97 17.69 -19.31
CA VAL A 50 21.82 17.53 -20.20
C VAL A 50 21.39 16.07 -20.07
N ALA A 51 20.18 15.85 -19.55
CA ALA A 51 19.66 14.51 -19.40
C ALA A 51 19.68 13.81 -20.77
N PRO A 52 20.23 12.60 -20.87
CA PRO A 52 20.22 11.88 -22.13
C PRO A 52 18.77 11.67 -22.55
N ASP A 53 18.47 11.97 -23.81
CA ASP A 53 17.15 11.75 -24.40
C ASP A 53 16.88 10.23 -24.45
N VAL A 54 16.18 9.75 -23.43
CA VAL A 54 15.85 8.35 -23.21
C VAL A 54 14.35 8.26 -23.02
N GLN A 55 13.69 7.53 -23.92
CA GLN A 55 12.27 7.24 -23.81
C GLN A 55 12.05 6.22 -22.67
N LEU A 56 11.37 6.65 -21.61
CA LEU A 56 10.96 5.77 -20.53
C LEU A 56 9.57 5.22 -20.81
N VAL A 57 9.26 4.03 -20.28
CA VAL A 57 7.89 3.48 -20.36
C VAL A 57 6.86 4.49 -19.83
N GLY A 58 7.17 5.18 -18.73
CA GLY A 58 6.30 6.15 -18.10
C GLY A 58 6.07 7.44 -18.88
N SER A 59 6.82 7.70 -19.96
CA SER A 59 6.63 8.89 -20.82
C SER A 59 5.66 8.66 -21.97
N VAL A 60 5.24 7.41 -22.20
CA VAL A 60 4.31 7.03 -23.29
C VAL A 60 3.15 6.15 -22.83
N ALA A 61 3.13 5.80 -21.53
CA ALA A 61 2.13 4.93 -20.95
C ALA A 61 1.80 5.29 -19.49
N HIS A 62 0.53 5.07 -19.15
CA HIS A 62 -0.04 5.30 -17.84
C HIS A 62 -0.42 3.99 -17.14
N PRO A 63 -0.30 3.92 -15.80
CA PRO A 63 -0.74 2.76 -15.04
C PRO A 63 -2.23 2.44 -15.22
N TYR A 64 -2.55 1.16 -15.26
CA TYR A 64 -3.91 0.63 -15.18
C TYR A 64 -4.05 -0.33 -13.99
N GLY A 65 -5.23 -0.34 -13.35
CA GLY A 65 -5.53 -1.25 -12.24
C GLY A 65 -4.97 -0.84 -10.87
N MET A 66 -4.49 0.39 -10.72
CA MET A 66 -3.79 0.87 -9.50
C MET A 66 -4.70 1.40 -8.37
N THR A 67 -5.99 1.58 -8.61
CA THR A 67 -6.94 2.08 -7.58
C THR A 67 -7.51 0.93 -6.76
N TYR A 68 -8.22 1.16 -5.66
CA TYR A 68 -9.03 0.10 -5.05
C TYR A 68 -10.36 -0.03 -5.80
N THR A 69 -10.80 -1.27 -6.07
CA THR A 69 -12.14 -1.50 -6.62
C THR A 69 -13.10 -1.84 -5.49
N LYS A 70 -14.14 -1.02 -5.33
CA LYS A 70 -15.23 -1.28 -4.39
C LYS A 70 -16.14 -2.36 -4.97
N ILE A 71 -16.38 -3.40 -4.19
CA ILE A 71 -17.34 -4.46 -4.51
C ILE A 71 -18.38 -4.54 -3.40
N GLU A 72 -19.64 -4.74 -3.78
CA GLU A 72 -20.73 -4.74 -2.81
C GLU A 72 -21.89 -5.63 -3.27
N ASN A 73 -22.66 -6.13 -2.30
CA ASN A 73 -23.95 -6.75 -2.55
C ASN A 73 -24.80 -6.71 -1.26
N VAL A 74 -26.07 -7.09 -1.40
CA VAL A 74 -26.97 -7.35 -0.29
C VAL A 74 -26.79 -8.79 0.18
N ALA A 75 -26.88 -9.02 1.49
CA ALA A 75 -26.73 -10.32 2.11
C ALA A 75 -27.70 -10.52 3.28
N LEU A 76 -27.72 -11.75 3.78
CA LEU A 76 -28.43 -12.15 4.97
C LEU A 76 -27.44 -12.56 6.06
N VAL A 77 -27.62 -12.00 7.25
CA VAL A 77 -26.96 -12.46 8.47
C VAL A 77 -27.88 -13.41 9.20
N SER A 78 -27.34 -14.49 9.75
CA SER A 78 -28.07 -15.47 10.55
C SER A 78 -27.45 -15.65 11.93
N GLY A 79 -28.17 -16.32 12.84
CA GLY A 79 -27.67 -16.65 14.18
C GLY A 79 -27.71 -15.48 15.16
N LEU A 80 -28.46 -14.43 14.86
CA LEU A 80 -28.62 -13.29 15.78
C LEU A 80 -29.44 -13.69 17.02
N PRO A 81 -29.08 -13.22 18.22
CA PRO A 81 -29.79 -13.55 19.46
C PRO A 81 -31.06 -12.69 19.64
N GLY A 82 -31.99 -12.77 18.68
CA GLY A 82 -33.24 -11.99 18.69
C GLY A 82 -33.05 -10.49 18.39
N THR A 83 -31.89 -10.09 17.88
CA THR A 83 -31.56 -8.69 17.54
C THR A 83 -31.76 -8.35 16.05
N GLY A 84 -32.28 -9.30 15.28
CA GLY A 84 -32.61 -9.15 13.87
C GLY A 84 -33.88 -8.34 13.62
N GLU A 85 -34.45 -8.46 12.41
CA GLU A 85 -35.59 -7.66 11.96
C GLU A 85 -36.46 -8.38 10.92
N ASP A 86 -37.68 -7.88 10.69
CA ASP A 86 -38.38 -8.05 9.42
C ASP A 86 -38.14 -6.79 8.56
N PRO A 87 -37.24 -6.83 7.56
CA PRO A 87 -36.83 -5.64 6.84
C PRO A 87 -38.00 -5.08 6.03
N PRO A 88 -38.29 -3.76 6.03
CA PRO A 88 -39.40 -3.21 5.26
C PRO A 88 -39.22 -3.39 3.74
N PRO A 89 -40.30 -3.32 2.94
CA PRO A 89 -40.22 -3.38 1.48
C PRO A 89 -39.20 -2.37 0.92
N SER A 90 -38.19 -2.89 0.23
CA SER A 90 -37.07 -2.11 -0.31
C SER A 90 -36.44 -2.82 -1.50
N PRO A 91 -35.72 -2.11 -2.39
CA PRO A 91 -34.95 -2.73 -3.47
C PRO A 91 -33.97 -3.80 -2.96
N GLN A 92 -33.38 -3.59 -1.78
CA GLN A 92 -32.47 -4.51 -1.13
C GLN A 92 -33.19 -5.80 -0.69
N ARG A 93 -34.37 -5.68 -0.05
CA ARG A 93 -35.21 -6.83 0.31
C ARG A 93 -35.60 -7.63 -0.93
N ALA A 94 -36.03 -6.95 -2.00
CA ALA A 94 -36.39 -7.60 -3.26
C ALA A 94 -35.20 -8.35 -3.90
N ALA A 95 -34.00 -7.76 -3.87
CA ALA A 95 -32.79 -8.41 -4.35
C ALA A 95 -32.43 -9.66 -3.52
N MET A 96 -32.62 -9.60 -2.19
CA MET A 96 -32.38 -10.74 -1.31
C MET A 96 -33.40 -11.87 -1.55
N LEU A 97 -34.69 -11.54 -1.69
CA LEU A 97 -35.73 -12.51 -2.05
C LEU A 97 -35.43 -13.20 -3.40
N SER A 98 -34.97 -12.45 -4.40
CA SER A 98 -34.57 -13.01 -5.69
C SER A 98 -33.39 -13.99 -5.55
N GLU A 99 -32.41 -13.68 -4.70
CA GLU A 99 -31.29 -14.59 -4.42
C GLU A 99 -31.75 -15.83 -3.63
N MET A 100 -32.67 -15.71 -2.68
CA MET A 100 -33.22 -16.84 -1.93
C MET A 100 -34.04 -17.77 -2.82
N HIS A 101 -34.86 -17.24 -3.72
CA HIS A 101 -35.55 -18.05 -4.73
C HIS A 101 -34.58 -18.78 -5.66
N ARG A 102 -33.49 -18.12 -6.08
CA ARG A 102 -32.45 -18.75 -6.90
C ARG A 102 -31.73 -19.90 -6.18
N ARG A 103 -31.67 -19.85 -4.85
CA ARG A 103 -31.13 -20.91 -3.99
C ARG A 103 -32.20 -21.90 -3.52
N GLU A 104 -33.42 -21.79 -4.05
CA GLU A 104 -34.55 -22.67 -3.73
C GLU A 104 -34.86 -22.76 -2.22
N ILE A 105 -34.66 -21.65 -1.50
CA ILE A 105 -34.97 -21.58 -0.07
C ILE A 105 -36.48 -21.66 0.13
N GLU A 106 -36.92 -22.60 0.96
CA GLU A 106 -38.32 -22.72 1.35
C GLU A 106 -38.77 -21.51 2.18
N ASN A 107 -39.97 -21.00 1.87
CA ASN A 107 -40.61 -19.89 2.62
C ASN A 107 -39.67 -18.69 2.91
N PRO A 108 -39.09 -18.05 1.88
CA PRO A 108 -38.03 -17.05 2.06
C PRO A 108 -38.49 -15.80 2.82
N ASN A 109 -39.79 -15.45 2.74
CA ASN A 109 -40.36 -14.38 3.53
C ASN A 109 -40.33 -14.67 5.04
N ALA A 110 -40.61 -15.92 5.44
CA ALA A 110 -40.58 -16.31 6.85
C ALA A 110 -39.14 -16.32 7.40
N VAL A 111 -38.18 -16.78 6.57
CA VAL A 111 -36.76 -16.73 6.93
C VAL A 111 -36.29 -15.29 7.11
N LEU A 112 -36.63 -14.38 6.18
CA LEU A 112 -36.25 -12.96 6.27
C LEU A 112 -36.90 -12.20 7.43
N ALA A 113 -38.11 -12.60 7.84
CA ALA A 113 -38.84 -11.96 8.94
C ALA A 113 -38.41 -12.49 10.33
N SER A 114 -37.48 -13.44 10.38
CA SER A 114 -37.04 -14.04 11.63
C SER A 114 -36.20 -13.05 12.44
N PRO A 115 -36.43 -12.91 13.76
CA PRO A 115 -35.60 -12.07 14.63
C PRO A 115 -34.17 -12.63 14.81
N ALA A 116 -33.91 -13.84 14.31
CA ALA A 116 -32.57 -14.42 14.24
C ALA A 116 -31.79 -14.02 12.97
N THR A 117 -32.41 -13.22 12.09
CA THR A 117 -31.81 -12.80 10.81
C THR A 117 -31.88 -11.30 10.61
N ALA A 118 -30.94 -10.75 9.84
CA ALA A 118 -30.97 -9.35 9.44
C ALA A 118 -30.51 -9.18 7.99
N LEU A 119 -31.16 -8.26 7.29
CA LEU A 119 -30.74 -7.83 5.96
C LEU A 119 -29.57 -6.86 6.08
N VAL A 120 -28.47 -7.12 5.37
CA VAL A 120 -27.27 -6.28 5.46
C VAL A 120 -26.72 -5.91 4.08
N MET A 121 -26.01 -4.79 4.04
CA MET A 121 -25.15 -4.39 2.93
C MET A 121 -23.73 -4.81 3.24
N VAL A 122 -23.12 -5.50 2.29
CA VAL A 122 -21.77 -6.03 2.39
C VAL A 122 -20.88 -5.27 1.43
N ARG A 123 -19.74 -4.77 1.90
CA ARG A 123 -18.78 -3.99 1.13
C ARG A 123 -17.37 -4.52 1.32
N GLY A 124 -16.66 -4.72 0.22
CA GLY A 124 -15.25 -5.07 0.19
C GLY A 124 -14.45 -4.14 -0.71
N PHE A 125 -13.14 -4.07 -0.48
CA PHE A 125 -12.22 -3.31 -1.32
C PHE A 125 -11.13 -4.24 -1.84
N LEU A 126 -11.15 -4.48 -3.14
CA LEU A 126 -10.10 -5.26 -3.81
C LEU A 126 -8.89 -4.35 -4.04
N ARG A 127 -7.74 -4.75 -3.51
CA ARG A 127 -6.47 -4.03 -3.70
C ARG A 127 -5.91 -4.22 -5.10
N PRO A 128 -5.04 -3.33 -5.60
CA PRO A 128 -4.33 -3.52 -6.87
C PRO A 128 -3.57 -4.85 -6.87
N GLY A 129 -3.66 -5.61 -7.97
CA GLY A 129 -2.92 -6.87 -8.12
C GLY A 129 -3.38 -8.06 -7.29
N ILE A 130 -4.53 -7.96 -6.59
CA ILE A 130 -5.10 -9.10 -5.85
C ILE A 130 -5.29 -10.31 -6.77
N ARG A 131 -4.84 -11.49 -6.34
CA ARG A 131 -4.96 -12.75 -7.08
C ARG A 131 -6.19 -13.53 -6.65
N ALA A 132 -6.71 -14.37 -7.53
CA ALA A 132 -7.76 -15.31 -7.20
C ALA A 132 -7.33 -16.21 -6.02
N GLY A 133 -8.25 -16.42 -5.08
CA GLY A 133 -8.01 -17.19 -3.85
C GLY A 133 -7.48 -16.37 -2.69
N GLU A 134 -6.99 -15.15 -2.91
CA GLU A 134 -6.54 -14.29 -1.83
C GLU A 134 -7.70 -13.76 -0.99
N ARG A 135 -7.43 -13.59 0.31
CA ARG A 135 -8.40 -13.14 1.30
C ARG A 135 -8.32 -11.64 1.52
N PHE A 136 -9.45 -11.06 1.91
CA PHE A 136 -9.54 -9.66 2.32
C PHE A 136 -10.70 -9.46 3.30
N ASP A 137 -10.66 -8.35 4.02
CA ASP A 137 -11.69 -7.98 4.99
C ASP A 137 -12.94 -7.44 4.31
N VAL A 138 -14.08 -7.75 4.91
CA VAL A 138 -15.37 -7.33 4.39
C VAL A 138 -16.13 -6.59 5.48
N GLU A 139 -16.65 -5.42 5.13
CA GLU A 139 -17.51 -4.63 5.98
C GLU A 139 -18.97 -5.03 5.81
N VAL A 140 -19.68 -5.14 6.92
CA VAL A 140 -21.10 -5.46 6.98
C VAL A 140 -21.81 -4.35 7.75
N ARG A 141 -22.91 -3.84 7.21
CA ARG A 141 -23.75 -2.86 7.89
C ARG A 141 -25.22 -3.03 7.53
N THR A 142 -26.12 -2.66 8.42
CA THR A 142 -27.55 -2.63 8.10
C THR A 142 -27.88 -1.46 7.15
N PRO A 143 -28.94 -1.59 6.32
CA PRO A 143 -29.48 -0.47 5.55
C PRO A 143 -30.00 0.67 6.44
N SER A 144 -30.08 1.89 5.91
CA SER A 144 -30.50 3.07 6.68
C SER A 144 -31.90 3.01 7.30
N ARG A 145 -32.79 2.14 6.80
CA ARG A 145 -34.16 1.93 7.31
C ARG A 145 -34.36 0.56 7.96
N SER A 146 -33.30 0.03 8.57
CA SER A 146 -33.33 -1.23 9.31
C SER A 146 -33.82 -1.01 10.73
N ASP A 147 -34.58 -1.96 11.27
CA ASP A 147 -35.03 -2.11 12.66
C ASP A 147 -34.17 -3.09 13.46
N ALA A 148 -33.13 -3.69 12.84
CA ALA A 148 -32.19 -4.56 13.54
C ALA A 148 -31.42 -3.79 14.63
N LYS A 149 -31.33 -4.37 15.83
CA LYS A 149 -30.71 -3.74 17.00
C LYS A 149 -29.20 -3.95 17.05
N SER A 150 -28.74 -5.14 16.66
CA SER A 150 -27.31 -5.49 16.68
C SER A 150 -27.01 -6.64 15.73
N LEU A 151 -25.81 -6.61 15.13
CA LEU A 151 -25.24 -7.73 14.36
C LEU A 151 -24.33 -8.63 15.21
N ARG A 152 -24.20 -8.38 16.52
CA ARG A 152 -23.31 -9.13 17.42
C ARG A 152 -23.74 -10.59 17.51
N GLY A 153 -22.77 -11.50 17.38
CA GLY A 153 -23.02 -12.95 17.34
C GLY A 153 -23.53 -13.47 15.98
N GLY A 154 -23.76 -12.58 15.01
CA GLY A 154 -24.21 -12.94 13.69
C GLY A 154 -23.15 -13.61 12.83
N TYR A 155 -23.62 -14.42 11.88
CA TYR A 155 -22.82 -15.03 10.84
C TYR A 155 -23.29 -14.54 9.47
N LEU A 156 -22.38 -13.96 8.68
CA LEU A 156 -22.63 -13.56 7.30
C LEU A 156 -22.69 -14.82 6.42
N LEU A 157 -23.84 -15.06 5.81
CA LEU A 157 -24.00 -16.15 4.83
C LEU A 157 -23.25 -15.84 3.53
N GLU A 158 -22.86 -16.89 2.81
CA GLU A 158 -22.10 -16.77 1.57
C GLU A 158 -22.76 -15.81 0.58
N THR A 159 -22.04 -14.74 0.27
CA THR A 159 -22.51 -13.62 -0.54
C THR A 159 -21.56 -13.41 -1.71
N ARG A 160 -22.13 -13.37 -2.93
CA ARG A 160 -21.39 -13.05 -4.15
C ARG A 160 -21.25 -11.54 -4.28
N LEU A 161 -20.04 -11.02 -4.29
CA LEU A 161 -19.77 -9.59 -4.43
C LEU A 161 -19.43 -9.24 -5.88
N THR A 162 -19.99 -8.13 -6.34
CA THR A 162 -19.81 -7.61 -7.71
C THR A 162 -19.39 -6.15 -7.65
N GLU A 163 -18.67 -5.69 -8.68
CA GLU A 163 -18.51 -4.25 -8.88
C GLU A 163 -19.87 -3.64 -9.26
N THR A 164 -20.25 -2.59 -8.53
CA THR A 164 -21.46 -1.82 -8.80
C THR A 164 -21.05 -0.51 -9.47
N ALA A 165 -21.32 -0.42 -10.77
CA ALA A 165 -21.19 0.83 -11.51
C ALA A 165 -22.58 1.46 -11.66
N ILE A 166 -22.71 2.73 -11.27
CA ILE A 166 -23.86 3.55 -11.58
C ILE A 166 -23.62 4.10 -13.00
N LEU A 167 -24.27 3.50 -14.00
CA LEU A 167 -24.24 3.98 -15.38
C LEU A 167 -25.58 4.65 -15.68
N GLY A 168 -25.64 5.98 -15.54
CA GLY A 168 -26.89 6.74 -15.60
C GLY A 168 -27.79 6.41 -14.41
N GLU A 169 -29.08 6.15 -14.65
CA GLU A 169 -30.06 5.79 -13.60
C GLU A 169 -30.17 4.27 -13.35
N GLN A 170 -29.40 3.43 -14.06
CA GLN A 170 -29.48 1.98 -13.95
C GLN A 170 -28.28 1.37 -13.22
N LEU A 171 -28.58 0.60 -12.16
CA LEU A 171 -27.59 -0.22 -11.46
C LEU A 171 -27.26 -1.44 -12.33
N ARG A 172 -26.06 -1.45 -12.94
CA ARG A 172 -25.54 -2.65 -13.61
C ARG A 172 -24.67 -3.44 -12.63
N LYS A 173 -24.99 -4.72 -12.46
CA LYS A 173 -24.13 -5.65 -11.71
C LYS A 173 -23.08 -6.22 -12.65
N GLY A 174 -21.81 -6.01 -12.32
CA GLY A 174 -20.69 -6.63 -13.03
C GLY A 174 -20.60 -8.13 -12.79
N HIS A 175 -19.50 -8.74 -13.24
CA HIS A 175 -19.17 -10.12 -12.89
C HIS A 175 -18.90 -10.27 -11.39
N VAL A 176 -19.05 -11.49 -10.87
CA VAL A 176 -18.65 -11.82 -9.49
C VAL A 176 -17.13 -11.73 -9.40
N LEU A 177 -16.65 -10.87 -8.50
CA LEU A 177 -15.23 -10.62 -8.26
C LEU A 177 -14.75 -11.20 -6.91
N ALA A 178 -15.68 -11.47 -5.99
CA ALA A 178 -15.36 -12.13 -4.73
C ALA A 178 -16.55 -12.87 -4.13
N LEU A 179 -16.26 -13.77 -3.20
CA LEU A 179 -17.23 -14.37 -2.27
C LEU A 179 -16.93 -13.86 -0.86
N ALA A 180 -17.96 -13.63 -0.06
CA ALA A 180 -17.79 -13.20 1.33
C ALA A 180 -18.65 -14.05 2.27
N GLN A 181 -18.07 -14.53 3.37
CA GLN A 181 -18.76 -15.25 4.43
C GLN A 181 -17.96 -15.22 5.74
N GLY A 182 -18.62 -15.40 6.87
CA GLY A 182 -17.94 -15.60 8.15
C GLY A 182 -18.64 -14.95 9.33
N ALA A 183 -18.05 -15.12 10.51
CA ALA A 183 -18.55 -14.51 11.74
C ALA A 183 -18.34 -12.98 11.72
N ILE A 184 -19.33 -12.24 12.19
CA ILE A 184 -19.28 -10.77 12.23
C ILE A 184 -18.67 -10.33 13.55
N LEU A 185 -17.58 -9.56 13.45
CA LEU A 185 -17.00 -8.83 14.55
C LEU A 185 -17.63 -7.43 14.62
N VAL A 186 -18.47 -7.23 15.63
CA VAL A 186 -19.00 -5.91 16.00
C VAL A 186 -18.08 -5.31 17.07
N ASP A 187 -18.01 -3.98 17.13
CA ASP A 187 -17.28 -3.28 18.18
C ASP A 187 -17.71 -3.80 19.58
N PRO A 188 -16.76 -4.30 20.41
CA PRO A 188 -17.07 -4.79 21.75
C PRO A 188 -17.62 -3.71 22.69
N SER A 189 -17.26 -2.45 22.47
CA SER A 189 -17.67 -1.31 23.29
C SER A 189 -19.06 -0.76 22.92
N ALA A 190 -19.59 -1.13 21.74
CA ALA A 190 -20.90 -0.65 21.30
C ALA A 190 -22.04 -1.20 22.17
N ASP A 191 -22.80 -0.30 22.78
CA ASP A 191 -24.08 -0.63 23.41
C ASP A 191 -25.19 -0.60 22.33
N PRO A 192 -25.97 -1.68 22.13
CA PRO A 192 -27.08 -1.68 21.18
C PRO A 192 -28.16 -0.61 21.43
N ASP A 193 -28.35 -0.19 22.69
CA ASP A 193 -29.41 0.75 23.07
C ASP A 193 -28.96 2.22 22.95
N GLU A 194 -27.67 2.52 23.18
CA GLU A 194 -27.11 3.87 23.05
C GLU A 194 -26.45 4.10 21.67
N ASP A 195 -25.66 3.13 21.20
CA ASP A 195 -24.79 3.21 20.02
C ASP A 195 -25.23 2.26 18.90
N ARG A 196 -26.53 2.29 18.57
CA ARG A 196 -27.12 1.39 17.57
C ARG A 196 -26.35 1.37 16.24
N ALA A 197 -25.85 2.51 15.78
CA ALA A 197 -25.09 2.60 14.52
C ALA A 197 -23.77 1.82 14.55
N LEU A 198 -23.11 1.73 15.70
CA LEU A 198 -21.92 0.90 15.91
C LEU A 198 -22.31 -0.57 16.11
N ALA A 199 -23.40 -0.83 16.83
CA ALA A 199 -23.90 -2.18 17.08
C ALA A 199 -24.43 -2.87 15.80
N THR A 200 -24.88 -2.12 14.80
CA THR A 200 -25.36 -2.62 13.50
C THR A 200 -24.33 -2.56 12.38
N ARG A 201 -23.06 -2.33 12.72
CA ARG A 201 -21.92 -2.37 11.82
C ARG A 201 -20.89 -3.37 12.34
N GLY A 202 -20.24 -4.07 11.43
CA GLY A 202 -19.17 -5.00 11.79
C GLY A 202 -18.26 -5.30 10.63
N LEU A 203 -17.21 -6.06 10.93
CA LEU A 203 -16.25 -6.58 9.98
C LEU A 203 -16.28 -8.10 9.98
N VAL A 204 -16.07 -8.71 8.82
CA VAL A 204 -15.76 -10.13 8.69
C VAL A 204 -14.30 -10.22 8.27
N LEU A 205 -13.44 -10.52 9.25
CA LEU A 205 -12.00 -10.54 9.05
C LEU A 205 -11.60 -11.71 8.16
N SER A 206 -10.84 -11.44 7.09
CA SER A 206 -10.42 -12.43 6.09
C SER A 206 -11.58 -13.28 5.50
N GLY A 207 -12.81 -12.76 5.58
CA GLY A 207 -14.02 -13.46 5.15
C GLY A 207 -14.30 -13.34 3.64
N GLY A 208 -13.70 -12.35 2.99
CA GLY A 208 -13.71 -12.18 1.54
C GLY A 208 -12.67 -13.07 0.88
N VAL A 209 -13.00 -13.67 -0.28
CA VAL A 209 -12.08 -14.41 -1.15
C VAL A 209 -12.26 -13.90 -2.58
N ALA A 210 -11.19 -13.39 -3.19
CA ALA A 210 -11.23 -12.94 -4.57
C ALA A 210 -11.43 -14.15 -5.51
N THR A 211 -12.37 -14.05 -6.45
CA THR A 211 -12.66 -15.14 -7.41
C THR A 211 -11.88 -15.02 -8.71
N LYS A 212 -11.28 -13.85 -8.97
CA LYS A 212 -10.55 -13.54 -10.19
C LYS A 212 -9.30 -12.74 -9.87
N ASP A 213 -8.29 -12.93 -10.70
CA ASP A 213 -7.12 -12.04 -10.72
C ASP A 213 -7.55 -10.65 -11.15
N ARG A 214 -7.05 -9.64 -10.45
CA ARG A 214 -7.23 -8.26 -10.87
C ARG A 214 -6.16 -7.87 -11.87
N GLU A 215 -6.59 -7.42 -13.04
CA GLU A 215 -5.69 -6.96 -14.09
C GLU A 215 -4.89 -5.74 -13.63
N LEU A 216 -3.58 -5.82 -13.80
CA LEU A 216 -2.63 -4.72 -13.72
C LEU A 216 -2.03 -4.53 -15.10
N GLY A 217 -1.71 -3.29 -15.47
CA GLY A 217 -1.17 -3.06 -16.80
C GLY A 217 -0.72 -1.63 -17.06
N LEU A 218 -0.41 -1.39 -18.32
CA LEU A 218 -0.09 -0.09 -18.88
C LEU A 218 -1.03 0.21 -20.03
N ILE A 219 -1.56 1.43 -20.08
CA ILE A 219 -2.29 1.96 -21.22
C ILE A 219 -1.39 2.97 -21.93
N LEU A 220 -1.16 2.76 -23.23
CA LEU A 220 -0.39 3.69 -24.05
C LEU A 220 -1.24 4.92 -24.41
N ASP A 221 -0.58 6.07 -24.46
CA ASP A 221 -1.21 7.34 -24.83
C ASP A 221 -1.78 7.27 -26.24
N HIS A 222 -2.80 8.07 -26.52
CA HIS A 222 -3.48 8.02 -27.82
C HIS A 222 -2.53 8.24 -29.01
N GLU A 223 -1.55 9.13 -28.85
CA GLU A 223 -0.52 9.44 -29.85
C GLU A 223 0.52 8.31 -30.03
N ASN A 224 0.67 7.46 -29.00
CA ASN A 224 1.69 6.43 -28.92
C ASN A 224 1.13 5.01 -29.22
N ARG A 225 -0.14 4.88 -29.61
CA ARG A 225 -0.77 3.57 -29.90
C ARG A 225 -0.16 2.92 -31.14
N SER A 226 0.75 1.98 -30.91
CA SER A 226 1.44 1.25 -31.97
C SER A 226 1.78 -0.16 -31.51
N TYR A 227 1.46 -1.16 -32.33
CA TYR A 227 1.87 -2.56 -32.08
C TYR A 227 3.38 -2.68 -31.90
N ARG A 228 4.17 -1.93 -32.67
CA ARG A 228 5.63 -1.97 -32.56
C ARG A 228 6.09 -1.42 -31.20
N LEU A 229 5.53 -0.29 -30.77
CA LEU A 229 5.90 0.32 -29.50
C LEU A 229 5.46 -0.56 -28.31
N SER A 230 4.24 -1.10 -28.35
CA SER A 230 3.75 -1.97 -27.28
C SER A 230 4.59 -3.24 -27.14
N GLN A 231 5.03 -3.82 -28.26
CA GLN A 231 6.00 -4.93 -28.27
C GLN A 231 7.36 -4.52 -27.71
N SER A 232 7.92 -3.37 -28.12
CA SER A 232 9.20 -2.88 -27.60
C SER A 232 9.16 -2.60 -26.09
N ILE A 233 8.05 -2.03 -25.59
CA ILE A 233 7.84 -1.82 -24.14
C ILE A 233 7.78 -3.17 -23.42
N ALA A 234 6.97 -4.10 -23.92
CA ALA A 234 6.86 -5.42 -23.30
C ALA A 234 8.21 -6.17 -23.28
N GLN A 235 9.01 -6.08 -24.36
CA GLN A 235 10.35 -6.65 -24.42
C GLN A 235 11.30 -6.02 -23.39
N ALA A 236 11.31 -4.69 -23.26
CA ALA A 236 12.13 -3.99 -22.27
C ALA A 236 11.76 -4.38 -20.84
N ILE A 237 10.45 -4.47 -20.53
CA ILE A 237 9.97 -4.92 -19.23
C ILE A 237 10.37 -6.38 -18.98
N ASN A 238 10.20 -7.27 -19.96
CA ASN A 238 10.50 -8.69 -19.85
C ASN A 238 12.00 -9.01 -19.73
N LEU A 239 12.86 -8.12 -20.25
CA LEU A 239 14.30 -8.22 -20.03
C LEU A 239 14.66 -7.97 -18.56
N ARG A 240 13.98 -7.00 -17.92
CA ARG A 240 14.21 -6.64 -16.52
C ARG A 240 13.49 -7.56 -15.53
N PHE A 241 12.28 -8.01 -15.88
CA PHE A 241 11.40 -8.80 -15.03
C PHE A 241 10.95 -10.08 -15.72
N SER A 242 11.24 -11.21 -15.09
CA SER A 242 10.82 -12.53 -15.55
C SER A 242 10.45 -13.41 -14.38
N LEU A 243 9.48 -14.29 -14.60
CA LEU A 243 9.04 -15.30 -13.65
C LEU A 243 9.43 -16.68 -14.16
N TYR A 244 9.56 -17.64 -13.26
CA TYR A 244 9.63 -19.04 -13.61
C TYR A 244 8.26 -19.67 -13.35
N VAL A 245 7.55 -20.01 -14.42
CA VAL A 245 6.26 -20.71 -14.37
C VAL A 245 6.49 -22.11 -14.89
N ASP A 246 6.22 -23.13 -14.08
CA ASP A 246 6.44 -24.54 -14.40
C ASP A 246 7.86 -24.84 -14.92
N GLY A 247 8.86 -24.23 -14.29
CA GLY A 247 10.28 -24.36 -14.66
C GLY A 247 10.69 -23.60 -15.93
N ARG A 248 9.78 -22.87 -16.58
CA ARG A 248 10.05 -22.08 -17.79
C ARG A 248 10.10 -20.59 -17.47
N LYS A 249 11.13 -19.91 -17.98
CA LYS A 249 11.24 -18.45 -17.89
C LYS A 249 10.14 -17.81 -18.75
N SER A 250 9.26 -17.04 -18.12
CA SER A 250 8.18 -16.27 -18.74
C SER A 250 8.33 -14.79 -18.40
N GLY A 251 8.05 -13.92 -19.35
CA GLY A 251 7.99 -12.48 -19.12
C GLY A 251 6.80 -12.08 -18.24
N VAL A 252 6.87 -10.91 -17.61
CA VAL A 252 5.75 -10.33 -16.85
C VAL A 252 4.84 -9.44 -17.69
N ALA A 253 5.29 -8.95 -18.84
CA ALA A 253 4.56 -8.04 -19.70
C ALA A 253 4.03 -8.75 -20.95
N ASN A 254 2.73 -8.61 -21.20
CA ASN A 254 2.02 -9.21 -22.32
C ASN A 254 1.21 -8.15 -23.09
N PRO A 255 1.65 -7.73 -24.29
CA PRO A 255 0.90 -6.76 -25.09
C PRO A 255 -0.35 -7.43 -25.68
N LYS A 256 -1.53 -7.07 -25.16
CA LYS A 256 -2.83 -7.60 -25.63
C LYS A 256 -3.31 -6.89 -26.87
N THR A 257 -3.09 -5.58 -26.92
CA THR A 257 -3.53 -4.68 -28.00
C THR A 257 -2.45 -3.61 -28.25
N PRO A 258 -2.57 -2.75 -29.28
CA PRO A 258 -1.66 -1.61 -29.48
C PRO A 258 -1.64 -0.61 -28.32
N GLU A 259 -2.67 -0.64 -27.49
CA GLU A 259 -2.95 0.35 -26.46
C GLU A 259 -2.86 -0.22 -25.04
N PHE A 260 -2.93 -1.54 -24.86
CA PHE A 260 -2.90 -2.18 -23.55
C PHE A 260 -1.83 -3.28 -23.44
N ILE A 261 -0.99 -3.14 -22.42
CA ILE A 261 -0.01 -4.14 -22.01
C ILE A 261 -0.41 -4.65 -20.62
N GLU A 262 -0.79 -5.92 -20.56
CA GLU A 262 -1.05 -6.62 -19.30
C GLU A 262 0.27 -6.88 -18.56
N LEU A 263 0.27 -6.68 -17.25
CA LEU A 263 1.41 -6.92 -16.37
C LEU A 263 1.06 -7.95 -15.30
N ALA A 264 1.82 -9.04 -15.25
CA ALA A 264 1.87 -9.90 -14.09
C ALA A 264 2.65 -9.20 -12.95
N LEU A 265 2.17 -9.37 -11.72
CA LEU A 265 2.85 -8.86 -10.53
C LEU A 265 4.04 -9.76 -10.20
N HIS A 266 5.24 -9.17 -10.13
CA HIS A 266 6.42 -9.92 -9.71
C HIS A 266 6.35 -10.20 -8.18
N PRO A 267 6.55 -11.45 -7.70
CA PRO A 267 6.34 -11.82 -6.29
C PRO A 267 7.07 -10.91 -5.28
N ARG A 268 8.28 -10.45 -5.63
CA ARG A 268 9.06 -9.52 -4.81
C ARG A 268 8.34 -8.18 -4.51
N TYR A 269 7.37 -7.80 -5.33
CA TYR A 269 6.62 -6.55 -5.16
C TYR A 269 5.16 -6.78 -4.75
N GLN A 270 4.79 -7.99 -4.32
CA GLN A 270 3.40 -8.31 -4.00
C GLN A 270 2.80 -7.40 -2.92
N ASP A 271 3.63 -6.95 -1.97
CA ASP A 271 3.26 -6.07 -0.87
C ASP A 271 3.53 -4.59 -1.18
N ASN A 272 4.07 -4.26 -2.36
CA ASN A 272 4.31 -2.90 -2.82
C ASN A 272 4.09 -2.72 -4.33
N VAL A 273 2.84 -2.92 -4.75
CA VAL A 273 2.40 -2.79 -6.15
C VAL A 273 2.67 -1.38 -6.71
N SER A 274 2.58 -0.35 -5.86
CA SER A 274 2.90 1.03 -6.23
C SER A 274 4.37 1.17 -6.66
N ARG A 275 5.30 0.61 -5.89
CA ARG A 275 6.73 0.58 -6.25
C ARG A 275 6.95 -0.18 -7.54
N TYR A 276 6.35 -1.38 -7.70
CA TYR A 276 6.45 -2.16 -8.94
C TYR A 276 6.12 -1.32 -10.17
N MET A 277 4.99 -0.61 -10.13
CA MET A 277 4.55 0.24 -11.23
C MET A 277 5.49 1.43 -11.47
N ARG A 278 6.04 2.05 -10.41
CA ARG A 278 7.03 3.13 -10.53
C ARG A 278 8.33 2.66 -11.19
N VAL A 279 8.80 1.45 -10.84
CA VAL A 279 10.00 0.84 -11.42
C VAL A 279 9.76 0.47 -12.88
N VAL A 280 8.64 -0.19 -13.18
CA VAL A 280 8.25 -0.52 -14.56
C VAL A 280 8.19 0.72 -15.44
N ARG A 281 7.61 1.82 -14.95
CA ARG A 281 7.54 3.10 -15.67
C ARG A 281 8.91 3.78 -15.84
N SER A 282 9.91 3.39 -15.05
CA SER A 282 11.28 3.94 -15.11
C SER A 282 12.22 3.14 -16.03
N ILE A 283 11.73 2.03 -16.61
CA ILE A 283 12.47 1.23 -17.59
C ILE A 283 12.62 2.02 -18.90
N ALA A 284 13.81 1.98 -19.49
CA ALA A 284 14.08 2.58 -20.80
C ALA A 284 13.61 1.66 -21.93
N VAL A 285 13.05 2.25 -22.98
CA VAL A 285 12.67 1.53 -24.20
C VAL A 285 13.78 1.73 -25.24
N GLN A 286 14.36 0.62 -25.72
CA GLN A 286 15.38 0.61 -26.79
C GLN A 286 16.60 1.54 -26.53
N GLU A 287 17.08 1.55 -25.29
CA GLU A 287 18.26 2.33 -24.88
C GLU A 287 19.56 1.71 -25.42
N SER A 288 20.45 2.55 -25.95
CA SER A 288 21.79 2.11 -26.36
C SER A 288 22.76 2.10 -25.17
N THR A 289 23.81 1.29 -25.24
CA THR A 289 24.83 1.21 -24.18
C THR A 289 25.45 2.57 -23.85
N LEU A 290 25.72 3.41 -24.86
CA LEU A 290 26.25 4.77 -24.66
C LEU A 290 25.28 5.65 -23.86
N ARG A 291 23.98 5.63 -24.20
CA ARG A 291 22.95 6.40 -23.49
C ARG A 291 22.75 5.88 -22.07
N ARG A 292 22.79 4.56 -21.88
CA ARG A 292 22.73 3.92 -20.57
C ARG A 292 23.87 4.39 -19.67
N GLN A 293 25.11 4.42 -20.19
CA GLN A 293 26.27 4.91 -19.43
C GLN A 293 26.11 6.38 -19.03
N ALA A 294 25.69 7.25 -19.97
CA ALA A 294 25.42 8.65 -19.68
C ALA A 294 24.31 8.81 -18.62
N ARG A 295 23.26 7.97 -18.69
CA ARG A 295 22.19 7.95 -17.71
C ARG A 295 22.67 7.49 -16.34
N LEU A 296 23.54 6.49 -16.26
CA LEU A 296 24.13 6.02 -15.00
C LEU A 296 24.93 7.13 -14.31
N THR A 297 25.76 7.86 -15.06
CA THR A 297 26.51 9.02 -14.52
C THR A 297 25.58 10.08 -13.95
N LEU A 298 24.54 10.46 -14.71
CA LEU A 298 23.54 11.43 -14.23
C LEU A 298 22.81 10.92 -12.98
N LEU A 299 22.40 9.65 -12.97
CA LEU A 299 21.67 9.08 -11.84
C LEU A 299 22.54 8.97 -10.60
N ARG A 300 23.85 8.75 -10.74
CA ARG A 300 24.80 8.77 -9.63
C ARG A 300 24.85 10.16 -8.97
N GLU A 301 24.96 11.22 -9.77
CA GLU A 301 24.91 12.59 -9.25
C GLU A 301 23.58 12.91 -8.56
N GLN A 302 22.46 12.52 -9.19
CA GLN A 302 21.12 12.71 -8.63
C GLN A 302 20.86 11.87 -7.37
N LEU A 303 21.50 10.70 -7.24
CA LEU A 303 21.36 9.86 -6.07
C LEU A 303 21.96 10.52 -4.83
N LEU A 304 23.08 11.23 -4.99
CA LEU A 304 23.81 11.86 -3.89
C LEU A 304 23.21 13.22 -3.46
N ASP A 305 22.18 13.71 -4.15
CA ASP A 305 21.36 14.85 -3.74
C ASP A 305 20.06 14.35 -3.09
N PRO A 306 19.81 14.63 -1.78
CA PRO A 306 18.62 14.17 -1.06
C PRO A 306 17.30 14.49 -1.79
N VAL A 307 17.23 15.65 -2.45
CA VAL A 307 16.01 16.10 -3.15
C VAL A 307 15.66 15.18 -4.32
N THR A 308 16.68 14.62 -5.00
CA THR A 308 16.49 13.75 -6.17
C THR A 308 16.73 12.27 -5.88
N ALA A 309 17.24 11.93 -4.70
CA ALA A 309 17.65 10.58 -4.31
C ALA A 309 16.56 9.53 -4.52
N SER A 310 15.32 9.81 -4.08
CA SER A 310 14.20 8.88 -4.23
C SER A 310 13.91 8.51 -5.70
N ALA A 311 13.91 9.52 -6.57
CA ALA A 311 13.65 9.31 -8.00
C ALA A 311 14.84 8.63 -8.69
N ALA A 312 16.08 9.00 -8.32
CA ALA A 312 17.29 8.39 -8.85
C ALA A 312 17.40 6.91 -8.48
N ALA A 313 17.15 6.56 -7.22
CA ALA A 313 17.19 5.19 -6.72
C ALA A 313 16.20 4.28 -7.47
N LEU A 314 14.98 4.72 -7.72
CA LEU A 314 14.00 3.96 -8.51
C LEU A 314 14.40 3.77 -9.96
N ARG A 315 15.04 4.77 -10.56
CA ARG A 315 15.54 4.69 -11.94
C ARG A 315 16.74 3.75 -12.04
N LEU A 316 17.59 3.69 -11.01
CA LEU A 316 18.68 2.71 -10.88
C LEU A 316 18.11 1.29 -10.64
N GLU A 317 17.09 1.15 -9.80
CA GLU A 317 16.39 -0.13 -9.59
C GLU A 317 15.78 -0.68 -10.90
N ALA A 318 15.26 0.21 -11.75
CA ALA A 318 14.74 -0.13 -13.07
C ALA A 318 15.84 -0.56 -14.05
N ILE A 319 17.05 -0.02 -13.93
CA ILE A 319 18.23 -0.46 -14.71
C ILE A 319 18.68 -1.84 -14.22
N GLY A 320 18.88 -2.00 -12.91
CA GLY A 320 19.02 -3.26 -12.20
C GLY A 320 20.21 -4.15 -12.57
N ASP A 321 21.21 -3.64 -13.30
CA ASP A 321 22.47 -4.32 -13.58
C ASP A 321 23.51 -4.05 -12.49
N ASP A 322 24.68 -4.66 -12.62
CA ASP A 322 25.75 -4.54 -11.62
C ASP A 322 26.30 -3.11 -11.54
N ASP A 323 26.30 -2.34 -12.63
CA ASP A 323 26.70 -0.93 -12.61
C ASP A 323 25.72 -0.06 -11.82
N ALA A 324 24.41 -0.27 -11.99
CA ALA A 324 23.39 0.41 -11.18
C ALA A 324 23.46 -0.01 -9.71
N VAL A 325 23.73 -1.28 -9.43
CA VAL A 325 23.94 -1.79 -8.07
C VAL A 325 25.13 -1.08 -7.43
N ALA A 326 26.27 -0.95 -8.12
CA ALA A 326 27.44 -0.27 -7.58
C ALA A 326 27.18 1.20 -7.21
N VAL A 327 26.37 1.91 -8.03
CA VAL A 327 25.94 3.29 -7.71
C VAL A 327 25.04 3.32 -6.47
N LEU A 328 24.12 2.38 -6.34
CA LEU A 328 23.26 2.28 -5.16
C LEU A 328 24.05 1.93 -3.89
N GLU A 329 25.09 1.09 -4.00
CA GLU A 329 25.94 0.74 -2.85
C GLU A 329 26.73 1.94 -2.33
N GLU A 330 27.19 2.83 -3.21
CA GLU A 330 27.77 4.12 -2.80
C GLU A 330 26.75 4.99 -2.03
N GLY A 331 25.51 5.08 -2.52
CA GLY A 331 24.45 5.80 -1.84
C GLY A 331 24.08 5.17 -0.49
N ALA A 332 24.11 3.85 -0.37
CA ALA A 332 23.80 3.12 0.87
C ALA A 332 24.82 3.34 2.01
N ILE A 333 26.00 3.89 1.70
CA ILE A 333 27.00 4.30 2.69
C ILE A 333 27.15 5.83 2.82
N ALA A 334 26.31 6.61 2.11
CA ALA A 334 26.37 8.06 2.12
C ALA A 334 26.12 8.64 3.53
N GLY A 335 26.61 9.86 3.79
CA GLY A 335 26.42 10.54 5.07
C GLY A 335 24.96 10.92 5.35
N ASP A 336 24.21 11.26 4.30
CA ASP A 336 22.82 11.69 4.37
C ASP A 336 21.84 10.53 4.62
N GLY A 337 20.80 10.74 5.44
CA GLY A 337 19.83 9.72 5.81
C GLY A 337 18.88 9.31 4.67
N GLU A 338 18.40 10.28 3.89
CA GLU A 338 17.48 10.04 2.76
C GLU A 338 18.17 9.29 1.64
N VAL A 339 19.37 9.73 1.27
CA VAL A 339 20.20 9.06 0.25
C VAL A 339 20.45 7.61 0.63
N ARG A 340 20.84 7.37 1.89
CA ARG A 340 21.13 6.03 2.42
C ARG A 340 19.89 5.14 2.36
N PHE A 341 18.75 5.65 2.83
CA PHE A 341 17.50 4.91 2.88
C PHE A 341 17.02 4.52 1.49
N TYR A 342 16.89 5.47 0.55
CA TYR A 342 16.38 5.17 -0.78
C TYR A 342 17.29 4.24 -1.58
N SER A 343 18.60 4.36 -1.39
CA SER A 343 19.57 3.48 -2.02
C SER A 343 19.45 2.04 -1.50
N ALA A 344 19.40 1.88 -0.18
CA ALA A 344 19.23 0.58 0.47
C ALA A 344 17.87 -0.06 0.13
N GLU A 345 16.81 0.74 0.07
CA GLU A 345 15.49 0.26 -0.34
C GLU A 345 15.53 -0.32 -1.76
N ALA A 346 16.14 0.38 -2.72
CA ALA A 346 16.32 -0.13 -4.08
C ALA A 346 17.17 -1.41 -4.11
N LEU A 347 18.26 -1.46 -3.35
CA LEU A 347 19.13 -2.65 -3.23
C LEU A 347 18.37 -3.87 -2.68
N ALA A 348 17.47 -3.68 -1.71
CA ALA A 348 16.65 -4.77 -1.19
C ALA A 348 15.71 -5.36 -2.26
N TYR A 349 15.06 -4.52 -3.08
CA TYR A 349 14.26 -5.01 -4.21
C TYR A 349 15.12 -5.61 -5.35
N LEU A 350 16.42 -5.34 -5.36
CA LEU A 350 17.41 -6.03 -6.21
C LEU A 350 18.01 -7.29 -5.55
N ASP A 351 17.59 -7.66 -4.34
CA ASP A 351 18.07 -8.82 -3.57
C ASP A 351 19.57 -8.72 -3.23
N ARG A 352 20.03 -7.52 -2.85
CA ARG A 352 21.40 -7.27 -2.41
C ARG A 352 21.49 -7.19 -0.89
N THR A 353 22.30 -8.05 -0.28
CA THR A 353 22.52 -8.11 1.17
C THR A 353 23.06 -6.79 1.74
N SER A 354 23.76 -5.98 0.94
CA SER A 354 24.24 -4.64 1.32
C SER A 354 23.12 -3.67 1.71
N ALA A 355 21.86 -3.98 1.39
CA ALA A 355 20.68 -3.23 1.83
C ALA A 355 20.34 -3.42 3.31
N VAL A 356 20.73 -4.54 3.92
CA VAL A 356 20.16 -4.99 5.22
C VAL A 356 20.51 -4.03 6.34
N ASP A 357 21.79 -3.73 6.56
CA ASP A 357 22.21 -2.90 7.69
C ASP A 357 21.63 -1.47 7.65
N PRO A 358 21.65 -0.76 6.49
CA PRO A 358 21.02 0.56 6.40
C PRO A 358 19.51 0.52 6.62
N LEU A 359 18.81 -0.49 6.10
CA LEU A 359 17.36 -0.63 6.28
C LEU A 359 17.00 -1.01 7.72
N ALA A 360 17.77 -1.88 8.36
CA ALA A 360 17.56 -2.25 9.75
C ALA A 360 17.71 -1.03 10.66
N LYS A 361 18.76 -0.25 10.45
CA LYS A 361 18.96 1.01 11.17
C LYS A 361 17.81 2.00 10.93
N ALA A 362 17.41 2.19 9.67
CA ALA A 362 16.29 3.07 9.33
C ALA A 362 14.97 2.61 9.97
N ALA A 363 14.72 1.29 10.05
CA ALA A 363 13.51 0.75 10.65
C ALA A 363 13.41 1.00 12.16
N ILE A 364 14.56 0.98 12.83
CA ILE A 364 14.67 1.23 14.27
C ILE A 364 14.56 2.74 14.54
N ASP A 365 15.41 3.52 13.88
CA ASP A 365 15.66 4.92 14.25
C ASP A 365 14.61 5.90 13.69
N GLU A 366 14.02 5.62 12.52
CA GLU A 366 13.18 6.59 11.80
C GLU A 366 11.77 6.06 11.52
N PRO A 367 10.73 6.51 12.27
CA PRO A 367 9.35 6.12 12.03
C PRO A 367 8.86 6.31 10.59
N ALA A 368 9.28 7.37 9.89
CA ALA A 368 8.88 7.64 8.51
C ALA A 368 9.36 6.57 7.52
N TYR A 369 10.48 5.91 7.81
CA TYR A 369 11.07 4.87 6.95
C TYR A 369 10.70 3.46 7.36
N ARG A 370 10.26 3.25 8.61
CA ARG A 370 10.02 1.94 9.22
C ARG A 370 9.21 0.98 8.37
N ILE A 371 8.02 1.39 7.93
CA ILE A 371 7.12 0.52 7.16
C ILE A 371 7.77 0.08 5.85
N ASN A 372 8.41 1.03 5.15
CA ASN A 372 9.05 0.75 3.86
C ASN A 372 10.32 -0.10 4.02
N ALA A 373 11.11 0.13 5.07
CA ALA A 373 12.29 -0.68 5.37
C ALA A 373 11.93 -2.12 5.70
N LEU A 374 10.92 -2.34 6.54
CA LEU A 374 10.42 -3.67 6.89
C LEU A 374 9.83 -4.40 5.67
N ALA A 375 9.05 -3.69 4.85
CA ALA A 375 8.50 -4.26 3.61
C ALA A 375 9.62 -4.63 2.63
N ALA A 376 10.64 -3.78 2.47
CA ALA A 376 11.78 -4.07 1.61
C ALA A 376 12.58 -5.28 2.11
N MET A 377 12.88 -5.39 3.41
CA MET A 377 13.56 -6.55 3.99
C MET A 377 12.72 -7.84 3.84
N SER A 378 11.40 -7.78 4.01
CA SER A 378 10.52 -8.94 3.82
C SER A 378 10.46 -9.46 2.39
N ALA A 379 10.80 -8.62 1.41
CA ALA A 379 10.82 -8.99 0.00
C ALA A 379 12.13 -9.70 -0.42
N MET A 380 13.16 -9.67 0.44
CA MET A 380 14.47 -10.25 0.18
C MET A 380 14.46 -11.76 0.44
N LYS A 381 15.22 -12.52 -0.35
CA LYS A 381 15.51 -13.94 -0.08
C LYS A 381 16.88 -14.06 0.58
N ASP A 382 17.04 -13.38 1.71
CA ASP A 382 18.33 -13.15 2.33
C ASP A 382 18.30 -13.50 3.83
N GLY A 383 19.31 -14.26 4.27
CA GLY A 383 19.42 -14.69 5.66
C GLY A 383 19.80 -13.56 6.62
N ALA A 384 20.56 -12.56 6.17
CA ALA A 384 20.87 -11.40 7.00
C ALA A 384 19.63 -10.53 7.22
N ALA A 385 18.77 -10.36 6.20
CA ALA A 385 17.47 -9.70 6.36
C ALA A 385 16.60 -10.42 7.40
N TYR A 386 16.55 -11.76 7.34
CA TYR A 386 15.86 -12.58 8.34
C TYR A 386 16.40 -12.33 9.77
N HIS A 387 17.73 -12.38 9.94
CA HIS A 387 18.36 -12.16 11.23
C HIS A 387 18.09 -10.74 11.76
N ALA A 388 18.23 -9.71 10.92
CA ALA A 388 17.95 -8.33 11.30
C ALA A 388 16.49 -8.13 11.76
N LEU A 389 15.52 -8.74 11.07
CA LEU A 389 14.12 -8.70 11.48
C LEU A 389 13.88 -9.45 12.80
N ARG A 390 14.51 -10.61 13.00
CA ARG A 390 14.43 -11.34 14.27
C ARG A 390 14.97 -10.51 15.43
N ASP A 391 16.08 -9.81 15.24
CA ASP A 391 16.71 -8.96 16.26
C ASP A 391 15.85 -7.73 16.61
N MET A 392 14.84 -7.42 15.82
CA MET A 392 13.86 -6.35 16.09
C MET A 392 12.68 -6.78 16.98
N LEU A 393 12.41 -8.08 17.13
CA LEU A 393 11.32 -8.60 17.95
C LEU A 393 11.39 -8.23 19.46
N PRO A 394 12.57 -8.12 20.10
CA PRO A 394 12.69 -7.74 21.51
C PRO A 394 12.81 -6.22 21.74
N LEU A 395 12.83 -5.39 20.70
CA LEU A 395 13.00 -3.93 20.84
C LEU A 395 11.81 -3.28 21.54
N ALA A 396 12.00 -2.13 22.19
CA ALA A 396 10.93 -1.48 22.97
C ALA A 396 9.72 -0.99 22.14
N SER A 397 9.95 -0.61 20.88
CA SER A 397 8.91 -0.04 20.02
C SER A 397 7.91 -1.09 19.54
N ALA A 398 6.64 -0.99 19.96
CA ALA A 398 5.58 -1.91 19.53
C ALA A 398 5.41 -1.95 17.99
N GLU A 399 5.57 -0.82 17.31
CA GLU A 399 5.51 -0.75 15.84
C GLU A 399 6.66 -1.53 15.19
N THR A 400 7.87 -1.41 15.72
CA THR A 400 9.05 -2.10 15.21
C THR A 400 8.93 -3.60 15.41
N ARG A 401 8.49 -4.04 16.59
CA ARG A 401 8.30 -5.48 16.92
C ARG A 401 7.22 -6.11 16.06
N TYR A 402 6.04 -5.49 16.01
CA TYR A 402 4.93 -6.01 15.22
C TYR A 402 5.24 -5.97 13.73
N GLY A 403 5.87 -4.90 13.27
CA GLY A 403 6.35 -4.76 11.90
C GLY A 403 7.36 -5.85 11.53
N ALA A 404 8.31 -6.17 12.41
CA ALA A 404 9.27 -7.25 12.23
C ALA A 404 8.60 -8.63 12.20
N PHE A 405 7.66 -8.90 13.10
CA PHE A 405 6.83 -10.11 13.05
C PHE A 405 6.09 -10.25 11.71
N ARG A 406 5.47 -9.16 11.23
CA ARG A 406 4.76 -9.14 9.94
C ARG A 406 5.71 -9.39 8.78
N ALA A 407 6.89 -8.77 8.79
CA ALA A 407 7.91 -8.96 7.77
C ALA A 407 8.39 -10.42 7.72
N LEU A 408 8.70 -11.03 8.88
CA LEU A 408 9.07 -12.45 8.99
C LEU A 408 7.95 -13.38 8.50
N TRP A 409 6.71 -13.09 8.89
CA TRP A 409 5.54 -13.87 8.45
C TRP A 409 5.29 -13.76 6.95
N THR A 410 5.56 -12.59 6.35
CA THR A 410 5.51 -12.40 4.90
C THR A 410 6.63 -13.17 4.17
N MET A 411 7.84 -13.23 4.75
CA MET A 411 8.95 -14.02 4.19
C MET A 411 8.61 -15.52 4.18
N ASP A 412 8.17 -16.04 5.33
CA ASP A 412 7.75 -17.44 5.47
C ASP A 412 6.73 -17.61 6.60
N ALA A 413 5.46 -17.74 6.23
CA ALA A 413 4.37 -17.97 7.17
C ALA A 413 4.45 -19.35 7.88
N THR A 414 5.32 -20.26 7.42
CA THR A 414 5.52 -21.59 7.98
C THR A 414 6.70 -21.68 8.95
N ASP A 415 7.50 -20.61 9.08
CA ASP A 415 8.63 -20.54 9.99
C ASP A 415 8.18 -20.84 11.44
N PRO A 416 8.82 -21.81 12.14
CA PRO A 416 8.56 -22.12 13.54
C PRO A 416 8.47 -20.93 14.49
N LEU A 417 9.22 -19.85 14.25
CA LEU A 417 9.23 -18.65 15.08
C LEU A 417 7.92 -17.85 14.99
N VAL A 418 7.33 -17.75 13.79
CA VAL A 418 6.16 -16.89 13.53
C VAL A 418 4.91 -17.66 13.10
N ARG A 419 4.98 -18.98 12.95
CA ARG A 419 3.82 -19.80 12.59
C ARG A 419 2.71 -19.67 13.64
N GLY A 420 1.48 -19.55 13.16
CA GLY A 420 0.30 -19.45 14.01
C GLY A 420 -0.52 -20.74 14.03
N VAL A 421 -1.30 -20.92 15.08
CA VAL A 421 -2.30 -22.00 15.21
C VAL A 421 -3.68 -21.44 14.84
N LEU A 422 -4.41 -22.13 13.97
CA LEU A 422 -5.78 -21.76 13.64
C LEU A 422 -6.72 -22.19 14.76
N LEU A 423 -7.30 -21.21 15.47
CA LEU A 423 -8.22 -21.47 16.58
C LEU A 423 -9.66 -21.41 16.11
N GLY A 424 -10.35 -22.56 16.19
CA GLY A 424 -11.77 -22.70 15.87
C GLY A 424 -12.14 -22.32 14.44
N GLY A 425 -11.17 -22.30 13.51
CA GLY A 425 -11.38 -21.83 12.13
C GLY A 425 -11.62 -20.32 12.00
N LYS A 426 -11.41 -19.53 13.06
CA LYS A 426 -11.80 -18.12 13.13
C LYS A 426 -10.63 -17.15 13.04
N PHE A 427 -9.57 -17.40 13.82
CA PHE A 427 -8.39 -16.53 13.86
C PHE A 427 -7.12 -17.35 14.06
N ARG A 428 -5.98 -16.78 13.67
CA ARG A 428 -4.67 -17.37 13.93
C ARG A 428 -4.10 -16.77 15.21
N TYR A 429 -3.68 -17.65 16.10
CA TYR A 429 -2.96 -17.28 17.31
C TYR A 429 -1.47 -17.52 17.11
N HIS A 430 -0.67 -16.47 17.31
CA HIS A 430 0.78 -16.49 17.18
C HIS A 430 1.38 -16.26 18.56
N GLN A 431 2.23 -17.18 19.02
CA GLN A 431 2.95 -17.05 20.29
C GLN A 431 4.44 -17.03 19.98
N LEU A 432 5.10 -15.93 20.35
CA LEU A 432 6.53 -15.73 20.17
C LEU A 432 7.18 -15.72 21.54
N ASP A 433 8.15 -16.62 21.75
CA ASP A 433 9.00 -16.64 22.94
C ASP A 433 10.27 -15.82 22.65
N VAL A 434 10.18 -14.52 22.90
CA VAL A 434 11.24 -13.54 22.64
C VAL A 434 11.42 -12.64 23.86
N ASP A 435 12.66 -12.18 24.07
CA ASP A 435 12.99 -11.26 25.16
C ASP A 435 12.24 -9.91 25.03
N GLY A 436 12.19 -9.14 26.12
CA GLY A 436 11.58 -7.81 26.17
C GLY A 436 10.20 -7.78 26.83
N ASP A 437 9.58 -6.60 26.84
CA ASP A 437 8.29 -6.39 27.49
C ASP A 437 7.16 -7.19 26.80
N PRO A 438 6.15 -7.69 27.53
CA PRO A 438 5.04 -8.40 26.91
C PRO A 438 4.24 -7.48 25.97
N LEU A 439 3.95 -7.96 24.76
CA LEU A 439 3.12 -7.27 23.77
C LEU A 439 2.04 -8.21 23.27
N ILE A 440 0.79 -7.76 23.33
CA ILE A 440 -0.36 -8.43 22.71
C ILE A 440 -0.83 -7.52 21.58
N HIS A 441 -0.94 -8.08 20.38
CA HIS A 441 -1.46 -7.38 19.21
C HIS A 441 -2.58 -8.19 18.57
N ALA A 442 -3.62 -7.49 18.11
CA ALA A 442 -4.71 -8.06 17.32
C ALA A 442 -4.83 -7.26 16.02
N THR A 443 -4.67 -7.96 14.90
CA THR A 443 -4.86 -7.42 13.54
C THR A 443 -5.94 -8.22 12.83
N SER A 444 -6.62 -7.58 11.89
CA SER A 444 -7.46 -8.25 10.90
C SER A 444 -6.68 -8.69 9.66
#